data_AF-A0A946B1F1-F1
#
_entry.id   AF-A0A946B1F1-F1
#
_cell.length_a   1.000
_cell.length_b   1.000
_cell.length_c   1.000
_cell.angle_alpha   90.00
_cell.angle_beta   90.00
_cell.angle_gamma   90.00
#
_symmetry.space_group_name_H-M   'P 1'
#
loop_
_entity.id
_entity.type
_entity.pdbx_description
1 polymer ?
#
loop_
_entity_poly.entity_id
_entity_poly.type
_entity_poly.pdbx_seq_one_letter_code
_entity_poly.pdbx_strand_id
1 'polypeptide(L)' 'LALPPTGQPRYAIPYFFAPHLDTVIDCLPSCQGPGNPPQYPPITYSDWLAWWYDQNYNTDDQADLAKT' A
#
# COMPACT_ATOMS: atom_id res chain seq x y z
N LEU A 1 3.89 10.98 -12.97
CA LEU A 1 2.56 10.33 -12.84
C LEU A 1 2.25 9.58 -14.12
N ALA A 2 1.65 8.38 -14.02
CA ALA A 2 1.21 7.63 -15.19
C ALA A 2 -0.10 8.24 -15.72
N LEU A 3 0.00 9.33 -16.49
CA LEU A 3 -1.17 9.97 -17.10
C LEU A 3 -1.85 9.01 -18.08
N PRO A 4 -3.19 8.99 -18.14
CA PRO A 4 -3.90 8.22 -19.15
C PRO A 4 -3.59 8.78 -20.55
N PRO A 5 -3.47 7.92 -21.58
CA PRO A 5 -3.30 8.38 -22.95
C PRO A 5 -4.55 9.12 -23.44
N THR A 6 -4.35 10.20 -24.19
CA THR A 6 -5.42 10.97 -24.83
C THR A 6 -5.86 10.31 -26.14
N GLY A 7 -7.16 10.11 -26.32
CA GLY A 7 -7.74 9.64 -27.59
C GLY A 7 -7.63 8.14 -27.86
N GLN A 8 -7.13 7.34 -26.90
CA GLN A 8 -7.07 5.88 -27.00
C GLN A 8 -7.30 5.22 -25.63
N PRO A 9 -7.96 4.05 -25.57
CA PRO A 9 -8.14 3.33 -24.32
C PRO A 9 -6.80 2.78 -23.81
N ARG A 10 -6.63 2.78 -22.49
CA ARG A 10 -5.55 2.07 -21.79
C ARG A 10 -6.15 1.03 -20.88
N TYR A 11 -5.67 -0.20 -20.98
CA TYR A 11 -6.06 -1.29 -20.11
C TYR A 11 -4.95 -1.58 -19.13
N ALA A 12 -5.31 -1.77 -17.86
CA ALA A 12 -4.44 -2.27 -16.81
C ALA A 12 -5.24 -3.30 -16.02
N ILE A 13 -4.69 -4.52 -15.90
CA ILE A 13 -5.34 -5.63 -15.19
C ILE A 13 -4.36 -6.12 -14.11
N PRO A 14 -4.15 -5.33 -13.04
CA PRO A 14 -3.22 -5.70 -11.99
C PRO A 14 -3.79 -6.84 -11.13
N TYR A 15 -2.90 -7.72 -10.67
CA TYR A 15 -3.17 -8.66 -9.59
C TYR A 15 -2.30 -8.27 -8.40
N PHE A 16 -2.93 -8.03 -7.26
CA PHE A 16 -2.23 -7.71 -6.01
C PHE A 16 -2.28 -8.93 -5.10
N PHE A 17 -1.10 -9.47 -4.78
CA PHE A 17 -0.98 -10.59 -3.85
C PHE A 17 -0.75 -10.06 -2.45
N ALA A 18 -1.60 -10.48 -1.52
CA ALA A 18 -1.60 -10.02 -0.14
C ALA A 18 -1.78 -11.20 0.83
N PRO A 19 -1.28 -11.09 2.07
CA PRO A 19 -1.57 -12.05 3.12
C PRO A 19 -3.05 -12.07 3.51
N HIS A 20 -3.44 -13.05 4.34
CA HIS A 20 -4.74 -13.02 5.01
C HIS A 20 -4.78 -11.85 6.02
N LEU A 21 -5.97 -11.31 6.32
CA LEU A 21 -6.12 -10.07 7.10
C LEU A 21 -5.53 -10.15 8.51
N ASP A 22 -5.61 -11.32 9.13
CA ASP A 22 -5.06 -11.60 10.47
C ASP A 22 -3.55 -11.88 10.48
N THR A 23 -2.90 -11.92 9.31
CA THR A 23 -1.46 -12.21 9.23
C THR A 23 -0.69 -11.05 9.86
N VAL A 24 0.16 -11.36 10.82
CA VAL A 24 1.09 -10.40 11.41
C VAL A 24 2.30 -10.25 10.49
N ILE A 25 2.51 -9.02 10.02
CA ILE A 25 3.70 -8.59 9.30
C ILE A 25 4.73 -8.17 10.34
N ASP A 26 5.88 -8.84 10.33
CA ASP A 26 7.02 -8.57 11.21
C ASP A 26 8.33 -8.75 10.43
N CYS A 27 9.41 -8.18 10.96
CA CYS A 27 10.75 -8.34 10.40
C CYS A 27 11.16 -9.82 10.44
N LEU A 28 11.49 -10.38 9.27
CA LEU A 28 11.91 -11.77 9.18
C LEU A 28 13.20 -12.01 9.99
N PRO A 29 13.36 -13.18 10.64
CA PRO A 29 14.54 -13.46 11.46
C PRO A 29 15.88 -13.30 10.72
N SER A 30 15.92 -13.63 9.43
CA SER A 30 17.11 -13.48 8.58
C SER A 30 17.40 -12.02 8.16
N CYS A 31 16.48 -11.10 8.42
CA CYS A 31 16.60 -9.69 8.07
C CYS A 31 17.00 -8.79 9.27
N GLN A 32 17.13 -9.35 10.48
CA GLN A 32 17.48 -8.61 11.69
C GLN A 32 18.65 -9.23 12.46
N GLY A 33 19.29 -8.43 13.31
CA GLY A 33 20.35 -8.88 14.21
C GLY A 33 20.88 -7.76 15.12
N PRO A 34 21.91 -8.03 15.94
CA PRO A 34 22.40 -7.07 16.95
C PRO A 34 22.83 -5.70 16.39
N GLY A 35 23.32 -5.65 15.16
CA GLY A 35 23.69 -4.40 14.47
C GLY A 35 22.62 -3.87 13.49
N ASN A 36 21.51 -4.57 13.34
CA ASN A 36 20.40 -4.21 12.45
C ASN A 36 19.07 -4.65 13.09
N PRO A 37 18.59 -3.94 14.12
CA PRO A 37 17.32 -4.28 14.75
C PRO A 37 16.14 -3.99 13.80
N PRO A 38 14.96 -4.59 14.02
CA PRO A 38 13.74 -4.24 13.29
C PRO A 38 13.49 -2.73 13.32
N GLN A 39 13.19 -2.16 12.16
CA GLN A 39 12.92 -0.73 12.03
C GLN A 39 11.48 -0.37 12.36
N TYR A 40 10.56 -1.33 12.27
CA TYR A 40 9.13 -1.14 12.45
C TYR A 40 8.59 -2.18 13.44
N PRO A 41 7.61 -1.81 14.28
CA PRO A 41 6.93 -2.77 15.12
C PRO A 41 6.07 -3.73 14.28
N PRO A 42 5.79 -4.95 14.77
CA PRO A 42 4.86 -5.85 14.13
C PRO A 42 3.46 -5.22 13.97
N ILE A 43 2.78 -5.52 12.86
CA ILE A 43 1.44 -5.01 12.56
C ILE A 43 0.59 -6.08 11.85
N THR A 44 -0.72 -6.13 12.07
CA THR A 44 -1.60 -7.01 11.27
C THR A 44 -1.76 -6.46 9.86
N TYR A 45 -1.99 -7.33 8.87
CA TYR A 45 -2.24 -6.87 7.51
C TYR A 45 -3.49 -5.98 7.42
N SER A 46 -4.54 -6.26 8.20
CA SER A 46 -5.73 -5.41 8.27
C SER A 46 -5.44 -4.01 8.79
N ASP A 47 -4.64 -3.86 9.84
CA ASP A 47 -4.32 -2.55 10.41
C ASP A 47 -3.45 -1.74 9.45
N TRP A 48 -2.46 -2.39 8.83
CA TRP A 48 -1.62 -1.77 7.81
C TRP A 48 -2.45 -1.31 6.61
N LEU A 49 -3.39 -2.13 6.15
CA LEU A 49 -4.25 -1.81 5.01
C LEU A 49 -5.16 -0.62 5.30
N ALA A 50 -5.76 -0.57 6.49
CA ALA A 50 -6.61 0.55 6.92
C ALA A 50 -5.82 1.86 6.96
N TRP A 51 -4.62 1.85 7.55
CA TRP A 51 -3.71 3.00 7.53
C TRP A 51 -3.33 3.40 6.10
N TRP A 52 -2.97 2.44 5.24
CA TRP A 52 -2.57 2.73 3.88
C TRP A 52 -3.69 3.36 3.05
N TYR A 53 -4.94 2.89 3.20
CA TYR A 53 -6.10 3.48 2.53
C TYR A 53 -6.35 4.91 2.99
N ASP A 54 -6.26 5.19 4.29
CA ASP A 54 -6.38 6.53 4.85
C ASP A 54 -5.32 7.48 4.27
N GLN A 55 -4.08 7.02 4.14
CA GLN A 55 -3.00 7.88 3.62
C GLN A 55 -3.03 8.11 2.10
N ASN A 56 -3.61 7.20 1.31
CA ASN A 56 -3.50 7.23 -0.16
C ASN A 56 -4.83 7.46 -0.88
N TYR A 57 -5.94 7.10 -0.25
CA TYR A 57 -7.27 7.07 -0.85
C TYR A 57 -8.32 7.78 0.01
N ASN A 58 -7.90 8.62 0.95
CA ASN A 58 -8.82 9.54 1.60
C ASN A 58 -9.53 10.37 0.52
N THR A 59 -10.86 10.22 0.47
CA THR A 59 -11.68 10.85 -0.57
C THR A 59 -11.69 12.36 -0.47
N ASP A 60 -11.47 12.90 0.74
CA ASP A 60 -11.39 14.33 0.97
C ASP A 60 -10.15 14.92 0.28
N ASP A 61 -9.06 14.14 0.18
CA ASP A 61 -7.79 14.52 -0.44
C ASP A 61 -7.76 14.26 -1.96
N GLN A 62 -8.78 13.59 -2.52
CA GLN A 62 -8.89 13.31 -3.96
C GLN A 62 -9.95 14.15 -4.70
N ALA A 63 -10.62 15.09 -4.00
CA ALA A 63 -11.70 15.91 -4.57
C ALA A 63 -11.24 16.87 -5.68
N ASP A 64 -9.94 17.10 -5.83
CA ASP A 64 -9.31 17.96 -6.84
C ASP A 64 -8.87 17.20 -8.11
N LEU A 65 -8.57 15.90 -8.01
CA LEU A 65 -8.14 15.04 -9.13
C LEU A 65 -9.23 14.78 -10.17
N ALA A 66 -10.51 14.97 -9.81
CA ALA A 66 -11.65 14.80 -10.70
C ALA A 66 -11.96 16.03 -11.58
N LYS A 67 -11.20 17.14 -11.45
CA LYS A 67 -11.53 18.44 -12.09
C LYS A 67 -10.69 18.81 -13.30
N THR A 68 -9.83 17.92 -13.80
CA THR A 68 -9.05 18.13 -15.03
C THR A 68 -9.49 17.20 -16.15
#